data_AF-A0A1N7SPB5-F1
#
_entry.id   AF-A0A1N7SPB5-F1
#
_cell.length_a   1.000
_cell.length_b   1.000
_cell.length_c   1.000
_cell.angle_alpha   90.00
_cell.angle_beta   90.00
_cell.angle_gamma   90.00
#
_symmetry.space_group_name_H-M   'P 1'
#
loop_
_entity.id
_entity.type
_entity.pdbx_description
1 polymer ?
#
loop_
_entity_poly.entity_id
_entity_poly.type
_entity_poly.pdbx_seq_one_letter_code
_entity_poly.pdbx_strand_id
1 'polypeptide(L)'
;MAQETPADLHILAVAQKWQSELEQYAPVIARGLAMFNSMSLGIQAVAQEIFPRIALHLHALERIDWSEAIRRMQALPAQSKAAMTLAAGNGWFFGWSDSLQGVIELIDKLNGALPDEIDQVLTQYYRDNLDFFADELFKKHPARAPVIQAAVNAHKALGTDGYCLAIPVFIAQADGLLTEIADVKSAFMKDTRVKDMRGQPELQASVALREQLAADPALLDLIHPLLTLHDLDFMKSANARKQAAQKEGGRFTVLNRHQVMHGEVSDYGTEINSLKAFSLLTFIGTHLPEILQRERSTCVKTLAQTGGTG
;
A
#
# COMPACT_ATOMS: atom_id res chain seq x y z
N MET A 1 -44.07 3.72 23.59
CA MET A 1 -44.02 4.41 22.30
C MET A 1 -43.20 5.68 22.51
N ALA A 2 -41.90 5.64 22.22
CA ALA A 2 -41.03 6.80 22.34
C ALA A 2 -41.34 7.74 21.17
N GLN A 3 -41.77 8.96 21.48
CA GLN A 3 -41.98 10.02 20.50
C GLN A 3 -40.61 10.56 20.11
N GLU A 4 -40.24 10.37 18.84
CA GLU A 4 -39.04 10.96 18.26
C GLU A 4 -39.13 12.49 18.37
N THR A 5 -38.08 13.10 18.90
CA THR A 5 -38.05 14.54 19.14
C THR A 5 -37.93 15.32 17.83
N PRO A 6 -38.49 16.53 17.71
CA PRO A 6 -38.47 17.33 16.48
C PRO A 6 -37.06 17.62 15.92
N ALA A 7 -36.02 17.53 16.76
CA ALA A 7 -34.63 17.67 16.37
C ALA A 7 -34.10 16.48 15.54
N ASP A 8 -34.54 15.25 15.85
CA ASP A 8 -34.08 14.04 15.16
C ASP A 8 -34.67 13.92 13.75
N LEU A 9 -35.93 14.33 13.60
CA LEU A 9 -36.59 14.49 12.30
C LEU A 9 -35.92 15.57 11.44
N HIS A 10 -35.38 16.63 12.04
CA HIS A 10 -34.69 17.70 11.33
C HIS A 10 -33.27 17.29 10.90
N ILE A 11 -32.57 16.45 11.69
CA ILE A 11 -31.25 15.92 11.34
C ILE A 11 -31.37 14.88 10.21
N LEU A 12 -32.36 13.99 10.27
CA LEU A 12 -32.63 13.01 9.21
C LEU A 12 -33.07 13.67 7.90
N ALA A 13 -33.92 14.70 7.95
CA ALA A 13 -34.32 15.46 6.77
C ALA A 13 -33.16 16.27 6.16
N VAL A 14 -32.27 16.82 7.00
CA VAL A 14 -31.05 17.50 6.53
C VAL A 14 -30.06 16.49 5.94
N ALA A 15 -29.89 15.31 6.54
CA ALA A 15 -29.02 14.26 6.04
C ALA A 15 -29.51 13.67 4.70
N GLN A 16 -30.82 13.43 4.55
CA GLN A 16 -31.40 12.95 3.28
C GLN A 16 -31.33 14.02 2.19
N LYS A 17 -31.55 15.29 2.53
CA LYS A 17 -31.39 16.41 1.60
C LYS A 17 -29.92 16.56 1.17
N TRP A 18 -28.98 16.48 2.10
CA TRP A 18 -27.54 16.45 1.83
C TRP A 18 -27.12 15.25 0.98
N GLN A 19 -27.68 14.07 1.20
CA GLN A 19 -27.40 12.88 0.39
C GLN A 19 -27.87 13.07 -1.06
N SER A 20 -29.09 13.58 -1.26
CA SER A 20 -29.60 13.88 -2.61
C SER A 20 -28.85 15.02 -3.30
N GLU A 21 -28.38 16.01 -2.54
CA GLU A 21 -27.62 17.14 -3.04
C GLU A 21 -26.14 16.81 -3.26
N LEU A 22 -25.57 15.79 -2.60
CA LEU A 22 -24.23 15.27 -2.89
C LEU A 22 -24.24 14.25 -4.02
N GLU A 23 -25.32 13.48 -4.20
CA GLU A 23 -25.49 12.56 -5.32
C GLU A 23 -25.43 13.26 -6.69
N GLN A 24 -25.91 14.51 -6.79
CA GLN A 24 -25.80 15.29 -8.04
C GLN A 24 -24.35 15.73 -8.34
N TYR A 25 -23.49 15.82 -7.32
CA TYR A 25 -22.07 16.15 -7.45
C TYR A 25 -21.17 14.92 -7.36
N ALA A 26 -21.70 13.75 -7.02
CA ALA A 26 -20.98 12.47 -7.05
C ALA A 26 -20.32 12.20 -8.40
N PRO A 27 -20.89 12.53 -9.58
CA PRO A 27 -20.20 12.40 -10.86
C PRO A 27 -19.05 13.39 -11.05
N VAL A 28 -19.01 14.50 -10.30
CA VAL A 28 -17.97 15.54 -10.36
C VAL A 28 -16.86 15.23 -9.36
N ILE A 29 -17.19 14.74 -8.16
CA ILE A 29 -16.23 14.23 -7.17
C ILE A 29 -15.59 12.93 -7.67
N ALA A 30 -16.39 12.02 -8.25
CA ALA A 30 -15.88 10.83 -8.94
C ALA A 30 -15.08 11.20 -10.19
N ARG A 31 -15.43 12.27 -10.92
CA ARG A 31 -14.58 12.81 -12.01
C ARG A 31 -13.31 13.47 -11.50
N GLY A 32 -13.34 14.13 -10.34
CA GLY A 32 -12.17 14.73 -9.68
C GLY A 32 -11.20 13.67 -9.18
N LEU A 33 -11.72 12.61 -8.54
CA LEU A 33 -10.97 11.42 -8.14
C LEU A 33 -10.51 10.60 -9.36
N ALA A 34 -11.32 10.50 -10.42
CA ALA A 34 -10.92 9.86 -11.68
C ALA A 34 -9.90 10.71 -12.48
N MET A 35 -9.95 12.04 -12.38
CA MET A 35 -8.93 12.96 -12.90
C MET A 35 -7.63 12.82 -12.10
N PHE A 36 -7.72 12.73 -10.77
CA PHE A 36 -6.61 12.41 -9.85
C PHE A 36 -5.97 11.07 -10.20
N ASN A 37 -6.79 10.07 -10.55
CA ASN A 37 -6.35 8.76 -11.05
C ASN A 37 -5.76 8.79 -12.47
N SER A 38 -5.76 9.94 -13.16
CA SER A 38 -5.30 10.05 -14.55
C SER A 38 -4.19 11.07 -14.80
N MET A 39 -3.76 11.86 -13.81
CA MET A 39 -2.73 12.89 -14.02
C MET A 39 -1.93 13.18 -12.74
N SER A 40 -0.67 12.77 -12.67
CA SER A 40 0.29 13.27 -11.66
C SER A 40 0.74 14.71 -11.93
N LEU A 41 0.55 15.24 -13.15
CA LEU A 41 0.93 16.59 -13.57
C LEU A 41 -0.23 17.62 -13.57
N GLY A 42 -1.47 17.22 -13.30
CA GLY A 42 -2.67 18.07 -13.41
C GLY A 42 -3.06 18.83 -12.15
N ILE A 43 -2.34 18.65 -11.03
CA ILE A 43 -2.74 19.17 -9.72
C ILE A 43 -2.83 20.71 -9.72
N GLN A 44 -1.94 21.39 -10.43
CA GLN A 44 -1.94 22.85 -10.51
C GLN A 44 -3.06 23.40 -11.42
N ALA A 45 -3.36 22.73 -12.54
CA ALA A 45 -4.37 23.15 -13.50
C ALA A 45 -5.80 22.92 -12.97
N VAL A 46 -6.06 21.75 -12.37
CA VAL A 46 -7.35 21.42 -11.76
C VAL A 46 -7.65 22.35 -10.57
N ALA A 47 -6.64 22.64 -9.74
CA ALA A 47 -6.77 23.57 -8.63
C ALA A 47 -7.00 25.03 -9.07
N GLN A 48 -6.62 25.42 -10.29
CA GLN A 48 -6.85 26.78 -10.80
C GLN A 48 -8.17 26.91 -11.57
N GLU A 49 -8.64 25.86 -12.23
CA GLU A 49 -9.77 25.94 -13.18
C GLU A 49 -11.11 25.51 -12.57
N ILE A 50 -11.10 24.48 -11.71
CA ILE A 50 -12.31 23.95 -11.07
C ILE A 50 -12.64 24.74 -9.80
N PHE A 51 -11.63 25.19 -9.07
CA PHE A 51 -11.73 25.81 -7.75
C PHE A 51 -12.60 27.08 -7.69
N PRO A 52 -12.52 28.05 -8.64
CA PRO A 52 -13.37 29.24 -8.62
C PRO A 52 -14.85 28.94 -8.89
N ARG A 53 -15.15 27.84 -9.60
CA ARG A 53 -16.51 27.48 -10.01
C ARG A 53 -17.29 26.78 -8.90
N ILE A 54 -16.61 26.03 -8.04
CA ILE A 54 -17.25 25.35 -6.91
C ILE A 54 -17.32 26.28 -5.69
N ALA A 55 -16.31 27.14 -5.49
CA ALA A 55 -16.26 28.09 -4.37
C ALA A 55 -17.49 29.00 -4.24
N LEU A 56 -18.19 29.29 -5.36
CA LEU A 56 -19.37 30.16 -5.39
C LEU A 56 -20.62 29.56 -4.73
N HIS A 57 -20.62 28.28 -4.34
CA HIS A 57 -21.81 27.56 -3.85
C HIS A 57 -21.64 26.96 -2.44
N LEU A 58 -20.60 27.34 -1.71
CA LEU A 58 -20.14 26.59 -0.53
C LEU A 58 -19.99 27.44 0.74
N HIS A 59 -21.08 27.93 1.31
CA HIS A 59 -21.06 28.56 2.63
C HIS A 59 -20.74 27.58 3.79
N ALA A 60 -20.84 26.27 3.55
CA ALA A 60 -20.45 25.24 4.53
C ALA A 60 -18.95 24.89 4.52
N LEU A 61 -18.20 25.30 3.48
CA LEU A 61 -16.76 25.00 3.34
C LEU A 61 -15.84 26.16 3.75
N GLU A 62 -16.40 27.28 4.22
CA GLU A 62 -15.64 28.42 4.77
C GLU A 62 -14.77 28.04 5.99
N ARG A 63 -15.03 26.88 6.62
CA ARG A 63 -14.23 26.35 7.74
C ARG A 63 -13.05 25.47 7.34
N ILE A 64 -12.97 25.07 6.07
CA ILE A 64 -11.87 24.21 5.59
C ILE A 64 -10.76 25.11 5.05
N ASP A 65 -9.57 24.99 5.63
CA ASP A 65 -8.36 25.63 5.10
C ASP A 65 -7.92 24.89 3.83
N TRP A 66 -8.46 25.32 2.69
CA TRP A 66 -8.19 24.74 1.38
C TRP A 66 -6.73 24.88 0.94
N SER A 67 -6.07 25.97 1.36
CA SER A 67 -4.63 26.14 1.15
C SER A 67 -3.84 25.02 1.83
N GLU A 68 -4.18 24.71 3.07
CA GLU A 68 -3.57 23.62 3.81
C GLU A 68 -3.94 22.25 3.24
N ALA A 69 -5.20 22.05 2.81
CA ALA A 69 -5.62 20.81 2.16
C ALA A 69 -4.85 20.55 0.84
N ILE A 70 -4.68 21.57 0.00
CA ILE A 70 -3.90 21.49 -1.25
C ILE A 70 -2.43 21.23 -0.94
N ARG A 71 -1.85 21.92 0.05
CA ARG A 71 -0.46 21.73 0.46
C ARG A 71 -0.21 20.30 0.94
N ARG A 72 -1.09 19.76 1.79
CA ARG A 72 -1.02 18.37 2.27
C ARG A 72 -1.12 17.38 1.12
N MET A 73 -2.03 17.61 0.19
CA MET A 73 -2.23 16.77 -0.99
C MET A 73 -1.00 16.75 -1.90
N GLN A 74 -0.33 17.90 -2.10
CA GLN A 74 0.91 17.99 -2.87
C GLN A 74 2.11 17.34 -2.16
N ALA A 75 2.15 17.36 -0.83
CA ALA A 75 3.20 16.73 -0.04
C ALA A 75 3.03 15.21 0.12
N LEU A 76 1.81 14.70 -0.11
CA LEU A 76 1.42 13.32 0.19
C LEU A 76 2.29 12.25 -0.49
N PRO A 77 2.71 12.37 -1.77
CA PRO A 77 3.57 11.36 -2.39
C PRO A 77 4.93 11.23 -1.69
N ALA A 78 5.57 12.36 -1.37
CA ALA A 78 6.86 12.37 -0.68
C ALA A 78 6.74 11.84 0.76
N GLN A 79 5.68 12.24 1.46
CA GLN A 79 5.37 11.74 2.81
C GLN A 79 5.06 10.25 2.80
N SER A 80 4.29 9.78 1.82
CA SER A 80 3.98 8.36 1.64
C SER A 80 5.24 7.56 1.39
N LYS A 81 6.14 8.01 0.50
CA LYS A 81 7.42 7.33 0.25
C LYS A 81 8.26 7.23 1.53
N ALA A 82 8.35 8.33 2.28
CA ALA A 82 9.11 8.36 3.54
C ALA A 82 8.51 7.38 4.57
N ALA A 83 7.19 7.42 4.77
CA ALA A 83 6.48 6.54 5.69
C ALA A 83 6.58 5.06 5.28
N MET A 84 6.43 4.75 3.99
CA MET A 84 6.63 3.41 3.43
C MET A 84 8.07 2.92 3.63
N THR A 85 9.06 3.78 3.46
CA THR A 85 10.48 3.44 3.67
C THR A 85 10.75 3.13 5.15
N LEU A 86 10.19 3.94 6.05
CA LEU A 86 10.28 3.74 7.50
C LEU A 86 9.61 2.41 7.93
N ALA A 87 8.39 2.15 7.42
CA ALA A 87 7.68 0.90 7.66
C ALA A 87 8.45 -0.32 7.14
N ALA A 88 8.98 -0.24 5.91
CA ALA A 88 9.74 -1.31 5.27
C ALA A 88 11.05 -1.63 6.01
N GLY A 89 11.72 -0.61 6.56
CA GLY A 89 12.87 -0.81 7.45
C GLY A 89 12.55 -1.65 8.69
N ASN A 90 11.28 -1.67 9.13
CA ASN A 90 10.77 -2.48 10.23
C ASN A 90 10.08 -3.78 9.75
N GLY A 91 10.14 -4.09 8.46
CA GLY A 91 9.55 -5.30 7.88
C GLY A 91 8.05 -5.19 7.54
N TRP A 92 7.49 -3.98 7.56
CA TRP A 92 6.10 -3.73 7.19
C TRP A 92 5.96 -3.12 5.81
N PHE A 93 4.85 -3.41 5.15
CA PHE A 93 4.50 -2.84 3.86
C PHE A 93 3.08 -2.30 3.96
N PHE A 94 2.80 -1.12 3.42
CA PHE A 94 1.43 -0.62 3.32
C PHE A 94 1.29 0.19 2.03
N GLY A 95 0.09 0.21 1.48
CA GLY A 95 -0.22 0.82 0.19
C GLY A 95 -1.44 1.73 0.25
N TRP A 96 -1.89 2.15 -0.92
CA TRP A 96 -3.04 3.04 -1.12
C TRP A 96 -4.31 2.27 -1.49
N SER A 97 -4.34 0.96 -1.22
CA SER A 97 -5.44 0.06 -1.57
C SER A 97 -6.64 0.12 -0.62
N ASP A 98 -6.54 0.88 0.47
CA ASP A 98 -7.65 1.25 1.35
C ASP A 98 -8.17 2.67 1.04
N SER A 99 -9.07 3.21 1.85
CA SER A 99 -9.53 4.60 1.77
C SER A 99 -8.37 5.60 1.86
N LEU A 100 -8.41 6.65 1.03
CA LEU A 100 -7.43 7.74 1.06
C LEU A 100 -7.31 8.38 2.45
N GLN A 101 -8.44 8.49 3.16
CA GLN A 101 -8.47 9.00 4.54
C GLN A 101 -7.69 8.09 5.49
N GLY A 102 -7.90 6.76 5.43
CA GLY A 102 -7.17 5.79 6.24
C GLY A 102 -5.66 5.82 5.99
N VAL A 103 -5.26 5.99 4.72
CA VAL A 103 -3.84 6.12 4.34
C VAL A 103 -3.22 7.41 4.89
N ILE A 104 -3.93 8.54 4.81
CA ILE A 104 -3.46 9.82 5.36
C ILE A 104 -3.30 9.71 6.87
N GLU A 105 -4.30 9.17 7.57
CA GLU A 105 -4.24 8.97 9.02
C GLU A 105 -3.10 8.03 9.42
N LEU A 106 -2.84 6.98 8.65
CA LEU A 106 -1.72 6.08 8.87
C LEU A 106 -0.38 6.80 8.68
N ILE A 107 -0.23 7.59 7.60
CA ILE A 107 0.99 8.38 7.35
C ILE A 107 1.22 9.38 8.48
N ASP A 108 0.20 10.08 8.94
CA ASP A 108 0.30 11.03 10.05
C ASP A 108 0.72 10.33 11.35
N LYS A 109 0.14 9.17 11.66
CA LYS A 109 0.55 8.33 12.81
C LYS A 109 2.01 7.89 12.69
N LEU A 110 2.46 7.44 11.52
CA LEU A 110 3.84 6.99 11.30
C LEU A 110 4.85 8.13 11.39
N ASN A 111 4.51 9.33 10.89
CA ASN A 111 5.39 10.50 10.98
C ASN A 111 5.56 11.01 12.41
N GLY A 112 4.55 10.80 13.27
CA GLY A 112 4.60 11.14 14.69
C GLY A 112 5.17 10.05 15.60
N ALA A 113 5.30 8.82 15.10
CA ALA A 113 5.70 7.66 15.90
C ALA A 113 7.21 7.60 16.13
N LEU A 114 7.61 7.18 17.33
CA LEU A 114 8.98 6.74 17.59
C LEU A 114 9.26 5.40 16.89
N PRO A 115 10.53 5.07 16.57
CA PRO A 115 10.86 3.80 15.90
C PRO A 115 10.25 2.56 16.58
N ASP A 116 10.23 2.53 17.91
CA ASP A 116 9.70 1.41 18.70
C ASP A 116 8.17 1.32 18.68
N GLU A 117 7.47 2.37 18.24
CA GLU A 117 6.00 2.46 18.18
C GLU A 117 5.44 2.03 16.81
N ILE A 118 6.29 1.95 15.78
CA ILE A 118 5.90 1.58 14.41
C ILE A 118 5.21 0.21 14.38
N ASP A 119 5.78 -0.78 15.08
CA ASP A 119 5.21 -2.12 15.16
C ASP A 119 3.81 -2.10 15.79
N GLN A 120 3.55 -1.24 16.78
CA GLN A 120 2.23 -1.13 17.40
C GLN A 120 1.20 -0.51 16.46
N VAL A 121 1.57 0.60 15.81
CA VAL A 121 0.68 1.30 14.84
C VAL A 121 0.29 0.37 13.70
N LEU A 122 1.26 -0.31 13.09
CA LEU A 122 1.01 -1.17 11.92
C LEU A 122 0.36 -2.50 12.28
N THR A 123 0.66 -3.06 13.46
CA THR A 123 -0.07 -4.21 14.00
C THR A 123 -1.55 -3.86 14.14
N GLN A 124 -1.88 -2.72 14.75
CA GLN A 124 -3.27 -2.32 14.92
C GLN A 124 -3.96 -2.07 13.58
N TYR A 125 -3.31 -1.34 12.67
CA TYR A 125 -3.83 -1.08 11.33
C TYR A 125 -4.15 -2.37 10.57
N TYR A 126 -3.23 -3.34 10.56
CA TYR A 126 -3.46 -4.60 9.85
C TYR A 126 -4.44 -5.51 10.57
N ARG A 127 -4.50 -5.47 11.90
CA ARG A 127 -5.50 -6.22 12.68
C ARG A 127 -6.91 -5.73 12.36
N ASP A 128 -7.12 -4.42 12.33
CA ASP A 128 -8.43 -3.81 12.07
C ASP A 128 -8.91 -4.02 10.62
N ASN A 129 -7.96 -4.12 9.68
CA ASN A 129 -8.25 -4.22 8.24
C ASN A 129 -7.98 -5.62 7.66
N LEU A 130 -7.71 -6.63 8.49
CA LEU A 130 -7.29 -7.96 8.04
C LEU A 130 -8.32 -8.59 7.08
N ASP A 131 -9.59 -8.57 7.47
CA ASP A 131 -10.68 -9.18 6.69
C ASP A 131 -10.91 -8.41 5.38
N PHE A 132 -10.83 -7.08 5.42
CA PHE A 132 -10.92 -6.25 4.22
C PHE A 132 -9.82 -6.59 3.21
N PHE A 133 -8.56 -6.64 3.64
CA PHE A 133 -7.45 -6.98 2.74
C PHE A 133 -7.51 -8.42 2.26
N ALA A 134 -7.94 -9.37 3.10
CA ALA A 134 -8.14 -10.76 2.70
C ALA A 134 -9.19 -10.86 1.59
N ASP A 135 -10.34 -10.19 1.75
CA ASP A 135 -11.39 -10.16 0.73
C ASP A 135 -10.92 -9.56 -0.58
N GLU A 136 -10.16 -8.46 -0.54
CA GLU A 136 -9.57 -7.86 -1.74
C GLU A 136 -8.58 -8.81 -2.43
N LEU A 137 -7.75 -9.53 -1.66
CA LEU A 137 -6.87 -10.56 -2.22
C LEU A 137 -7.66 -11.68 -2.90
N PHE A 138 -8.77 -12.13 -2.33
CA PHE A 138 -9.59 -13.20 -2.92
C PHE A 138 -10.26 -12.76 -4.23
N LYS A 139 -10.79 -11.53 -4.25
CA LYS A 139 -11.42 -10.95 -5.44
C LYS A 139 -10.41 -10.76 -6.57
N LYS A 140 -9.23 -10.22 -6.27
CA LYS A 140 -8.20 -9.93 -7.26
C LYS A 140 -7.47 -11.19 -7.74
N HIS A 141 -7.32 -12.20 -6.88
CA HIS A 141 -6.55 -13.41 -7.14
C HIS A 141 -7.33 -14.70 -6.84
N PRO A 142 -8.44 -14.98 -7.56
CA PRO A 142 -9.35 -16.08 -7.23
C PRO A 142 -8.68 -17.46 -7.27
N ALA A 143 -7.69 -17.66 -8.15
CA ALA A 143 -6.95 -18.92 -8.25
C ALA A 143 -6.08 -19.20 -7.00
N ARG A 144 -5.66 -18.16 -6.28
CA ARG A 144 -4.83 -18.25 -5.06
C ARG A 144 -5.66 -18.18 -3.77
N ALA A 145 -6.92 -17.77 -3.89
CA ALA A 145 -7.82 -17.55 -2.75
C ALA A 145 -7.90 -18.74 -1.78
N PRO A 146 -8.02 -20.02 -2.20
CA PRO A 146 -8.12 -21.13 -1.24
C PRO A 146 -6.90 -21.24 -0.31
N VAL A 147 -5.70 -21.02 -0.84
CA VAL A 147 -4.45 -21.12 -0.06
C VAL A 147 -4.29 -19.91 0.86
N ILE A 148 -4.59 -18.70 0.36
CA ILE A 148 -4.53 -17.47 1.16
C ILE A 148 -5.58 -17.53 2.29
N GLN A 149 -6.80 -17.96 2.00
CA GLN A 149 -7.88 -18.12 2.96
C GLN A 149 -7.50 -19.09 4.09
N ALA A 150 -6.86 -20.22 3.75
CA ALA A 150 -6.39 -21.18 4.76
C ALA A 150 -5.39 -20.54 5.73
N ALA A 151 -4.44 -19.73 5.22
CA ALA A 151 -3.47 -19.02 6.05
C ALA A 151 -4.12 -17.92 6.89
N VAL A 152 -5.07 -17.16 6.34
CA VAL A 152 -5.87 -16.17 7.07
C VAL A 152 -6.65 -16.84 8.21
N ASN A 153 -7.30 -17.98 7.94
CA ASN A 153 -8.04 -18.71 8.96
C ASN A 153 -7.12 -19.22 10.08
N ALA A 154 -5.94 -19.73 9.72
CA ALA A 154 -4.94 -20.16 10.70
C ALA A 154 -4.50 -18.98 11.59
N HIS A 155 -4.16 -17.84 10.99
CA HIS A 155 -3.80 -16.60 11.71
C HIS A 155 -4.88 -16.20 12.73
N LYS A 156 -6.15 -16.21 12.32
CA LYS A 156 -7.26 -15.75 13.18
C LYS A 156 -7.61 -16.72 14.31
N ALA A 157 -7.52 -18.03 14.05
CA ALA A 157 -8.15 -19.04 14.92
C ALA A 157 -7.19 -19.79 15.84
N LEU A 158 -5.89 -19.87 15.50
CA LEU A 158 -4.96 -20.81 16.13
C LEU A 158 -3.83 -20.14 16.92
N GLY A 159 -3.86 -18.82 17.11
CA GLY A 159 -2.83 -18.08 17.86
C GLY A 159 -1.42 -18.36 17.34
N THR A 160 -0.48 -18.67 18.23
CA THR A 160 0.91 -19.00 17.89
C THR A 160 1.05 -20.11 16.85
N ASP A 161 0.29 -21.20 16.97
CA ASP A 161 0.32 -22.30 16.00
C ASP A 161 -0.18 -21.81 14.63
N GLY A 162 -1.20 -20.95 14.65
CA GLY A 162 -1.72 -20.26 13.48
C GLY A 162 -0.69 -19.41 12.78
N TYR A 163 0.09 -18.64 13.53
CA TYR A 163 1.16 -17.79 12.99
C TYR A 163 2.26 -18.64 12.35
N CYS A 164 2.67 -19.74 12.99
CA CYS A 164 3.63 -20.69 12.43
C CYS A 164 3.18 -21.26 11.08
N LEU A 165 1.87 -21.52 10.92
CA LEU A 165 1.30 -22.01 9.66
C LEU A 165 1.12 -20.90 8.61
N ALA A 166 0.70 -19.70 9.03
CA ALA A 166 0.35 -18.62 8.14
C ALA A 166 1.56 -17.92 7.53
N ILE A 167 2.63 -17.68 8.33
CA ILE A 167 3.82 -16.91 7.89
C ILE A 167 4.47 -17.51 6.63
N PRO A 168 4.82 -18.81 6.57
CA PRO A 168 5.45 -19.39 5.38
C PRO A 168 4.53 -19.31 4.15
N VAL A 169 3.22 -19.48 4.34
CA VAL A 169 2.24 -19.40 3.26
C VAL A 169 2.14 -17.97 2.72
N PHE A 170 2.03 -16.95 3.58
CA PHE A 170 2.00 -15.56 3.14
C PHE A 170 3.26 -15.16 2.37
N ILE A 171 4.45 -15.58 2.85
CA ILE A 171 5.72 -15.32 2.15
C ILE A 171 5.75 -16.01 0.78
N ALA A 172 5.34 -17.28 0.70
CA ALA A 172 5.32 -18.02 -0.55
C ALA A 172 4.31 -17.45 -1.56
N GLN A 173 3.12 -17.05 -1.10
CA GLN A 173 2.11 -16.42 -1.95
C GLN A 173 2.56 -15.03 -2.43
N ALA A 174 3.27 -14.26 -1.60
CA ALA A 174 3.85 -12.98 -1.99
C ALA A 174 4.90 -13.15 -3.09
N ASP A 175 5.82 -14.12 -2.97
CA ASP A 175 6.83 -14.42 -4.00
C ASP A 175 6.18 -14.84 -5.32
N GLY A 176 5.20 -15.76 -5.24
CA GLY A 176 4.46 -16.24 -6.40
C GLY A 176 3.68 -15.13 -7.13
N LEU A 177 2.94 -14.31 -6.39
CA LEU A 177 2.21 -13.18 -6.96
C LEU A 177 3.13 -12.14 -7.57
N LEU A 178 4.23 -11.79 -6.89
CA LEU A 178 5.17 -10.81 -7.45
C LEU A 178 5.84 -11.33 -8.71
N THR A 179 6.11 -12.63 -8.79
CA THR A 179 6.67 -13.30 -9.97
C THR A 179 5.69 -13.20 -11.16
N GLU A 180 4.41 -13.45 -10.92
CA GLU A 180 3.34 -13.31 -11.93
C GLU A 180 3.15 -11.86 -12.38
N ILE A 181 3.07 -10.92 -11.43
CA ILE A 181 2.80 -9.50 -11.72
C ILE A 181 3.96 -8.84 -12.45
N ALA A 182 5.20 -9.12 -12.01
CA ALA A 182 6.39 -8.56 -12.63
C ALA A 182 6.80 -9.29 -13.93
N ASP A 183 6.14 -10.40 -14.26
CA ASP A 183 6.44 -11.25 -15.42
C ASP A 183 7.91 -11.69 -15.50
N VAL A 184 8.39 -12.26 -14.40
CA VAL A 184 9.78 -12.75 -14.26
C VAL A 184 9.82 -14.23 -13.90
N LYS A 185 10.99 -14.86 -13.99
CA LYS A 185 11.14 -16.27 -13.63
C LYS A 185 11.09 -16.50 -12.11
N SER A 186 11.67 -15.59 -11.33
CA SER A 186 11.68 -15.66 -9.87
C SER A 186 11.87 -14.27 -9.27
N ALA A 187 10.80 -13.72 -8.71
CA ALA A 187 10.77 -12.33 -8.22
C ALA A 187 11.85 -12.03 -7.19
N PHE A 188 12.05 -12.92 -6.22
CA PHE A 188 13.01 -12.74 -5.13
C PHE A 188 14.42 -13.24 -5.44
N MET A 189 14.70 -13.72 -6.65
CA MET A 189 16.06 -14.04 -7.07
C MET A 189 16.78 -12.77 -7.52
N LYS A 190 18.07 -12.66 -7.17
CA LYS A 190 18.91 -11.55 -7.61
C LYS A 190 19.31 -11.71 -9.08
N ASP A 191 19.27 -10.62 -9.84
CA ASP A 191 19.89 -10.54 -11.15
C ASP A 191 21.35 -10.08 -10.99
N THR A 192 22.30 -10.99 -11.16
CA THR A 192 23.73 -10.67 -10.98
C THR A 192 24.30 -9.77 -12.07
N ARG A 193 23.56 -9.55 -13.17
CA ARG A 193 23.98 -8.71 -14.30
C ARG A 193 23.64 -7.25 -14.07
N VAL A 194 22.59 -6.97 -13.30
CA VAL A 194 22.13 -5.62 -12.98
C VAL A 194 22.56 -5.29 -11.56
N LYS A 195 23.16 -4.11 -11.38
CA LYS A 195 23.64 -3.65 -10.09
C LYS A 195 23.04 -2.30 -9.75
N ASP A 196 22.70 -2.13 -8.48
CA ASP A 196 22.27 -0.85 -7.93
C ASP A 196 23.44 0.17 -7.90
N MET A 197 23.15 1.39 -7.44
CA MET A 197 24.15 2.44 -7.28
C MET A 197 25.29 2.09 -6.30
N ARG A 198 25.11 1.06 -5.46
CA ARG A 198 26.10 0.55 -4.49
C ARG A 198 26.86 -0.67 -5.04
N GLY A 199 26.62 -1.06 -6.29
CA GLY A 199 27.24 -2.20 -6.95
C GLY A 199 26.68 -3.56 -6.52
N GLN A 200 25.55 -3.60 -5.82
CA GLN A 200 24.88 -4.81 -5.34
C GLN A 200 23.87 -5.32 -6.36
N PRO A 201 23.76 -6.65 -6.56
CA PRO A 201 22.73 -7.21 -7.43
C PRO A 201 21.31 -6.90 -6.94
N GLU A 202 20.46 -6.40 -7.85
CA GLU A 202 19.03 -6.13 -7.59
C GLU A 202 18.17 -7.40 -7.74
N LEU A 203 16.92 -7.38 -7.25
CA LEU A 203 15.98 -8.48 -7.49
C LEU A 203 15.44 -8.41 -8.92
N GLN A 204 15.15 -9.57 -9.53
CA GLN A 204 14.54 -9.64 -10.86
C GLN A 204 13.24 -8.82 -10.94
N ALA A 205 12.39 -8.93 -9.91
CA ALA A 205 11.16 -8.14 -9.88
C ALA A 205 11.43 -6.63 -9.78
N SER A 206 12.44 -6.20 -9.01
CA SER A 206 12.80 -4.78 -8.90
C SER A 206 13.24 -4.22 -10.26
N VAL A 207 14.05 -4.98 -11.01
CA VAL A 207 14.49 -4.60 -12.37
C VAL A 207 13.29 -4.50 -13.31
N ALA A 208 12.47 -5.56 -13.39
CA ALA A 208 11.31 -5.60 -14.27
C ALA A 208 10.29 -4.49 -13.97
N LEU A 209 10.01 -4.22 -12.70
CA LEU A 209 9.08 -3.15 -12.31
C LEU A 209 9.60 -1.75 -12.66
N ARG A 210 10.91 -1.51 -12.58
CA ARG A 210 11.52 -0.25 -13.05
C ARG A 210 11.32 -0.07 -14.54
N GLU A 211 11.49 -1.14 -15.32
CA GLU A 211 11.28 -1.10 -16.77
C GLU A 211 9.80 -0.89 -17.12
N GLN A 212 8.88 -1.60 -16.45
CA GLN A 212 7.44 -1.47 -16.66
C GLN A 212 6.90 -0.07 -16.31
N LEU A 213 7.52 0.62 -15.36
CA LEU A 213 7.11 1.96 -14.89
C LEU A 213 8.06 3.08 -15.35
N ALA A 214 8.91 2.82 -16.34
CA ALA A 214 9.92 3.79 -16.78
C ALA A 214 9.33 5.10 -17.34
N ALA A 215 8.08 5.06 -17.81
CA ALA A 215 7.39 6.22 -18.38
C ALA A 215 6.82 7.20 -17.34
N ASP A 216 6.58 6.75 -16.10
CA ASP A 216 6.20 7.63 -14.98
C ASP A 216 7.04 7.34 -13.72
N PRO A 217 8.21 8.01 -13.59
CA PRO A 217 9.09 7.83 -12.44
C PRO A 217 8.43 8.14 -11.08
N ALA A 218 7.33 8.91 -11.04
CA ALA A 218 6.63 9.18 -9.78
C ALA A 218 5.92 7.93 -9.24
N LEU A 219 5.53 6.99 -10.11
CA LEU A 219 4.94 5.72 -9.69
C LEU A 219 5.95 4.80 -9.00
N LEU A 220 7.25 4.95 -9.30
CA LEU A 220 8.32 4.20 -8.62
C LEU A 220 8.41 4.54 -7.13
N ASP A 221 8.04 5.77 -6.74
CA ASP A 221 8.01 6.17 -5.33
C ASP A 221 6.91 5.46 -4.55
N LEU A 222 5.77 5.15 -5.21
CA LEU A 222 4.65 4.43 -4.61
C LEU A 222 4.93 2.94 -4.43
N ILE A 223 5.95 2.40 -5.10
CA ILE A 223 6.37 0.99 -4.96
C ILE A 223 7.79 0.84 -4.42
N HIS A 224 8.35 1.93 -3.87
CA HIS A 224 9.74 2.00 -3.43
C HIS A 224 10.16 0.83 -2.52
N PRO A 225 9.34 0.39 -1.53
CA PRO A 225 9.68 -0.76 -0.69
C PRO A 225 10.00 -2.06 -1.46
N LEU A 226 9.36 -2.29 -2.62
CA LEU A 226 9.66 -3.47 -3.45
C LEU A 226 10.94 -3.28 -4.26
N LEU A 227 11.24 -2.05 -4.68
CA LEU A 227 12.45 -1.74 -5.43
C LEU A 227 13.70 -1.88 -4.56
N THR A 228 13.59 -1.65 -3.26
CA THR A 228 14.69 -1.78 -2.28
C THR A 228 14.55 -3.01 -1.38
N LEU A 229 13.68 -3.96 -1.72
CA LEU A 229 13.40 -5.14 -0.88
C LEU A 229 14.66 -5.96 -0.56
N HIS A 230 15.65 -5.98 -1.47
CA HIS A 230 16.93 -6.67 -1.29
C HIS A 230 17.83 -6.06 -0.21
N ASP A 231 17.59 -4.80 0.18
CA ASP A 231 18.33 -4.12 1.25
C ASP A 231 17.73 -4.40 2.64
N LEU A 232 16.49 -4.90 2.70
CA LEU A 232 15.77 -5.10 3.94
C LEU A 232 16.21 -6.36 4.69
N ASP A 233 16.02 -6.34 6.00
CA ASP A 233 16.29 -7.46 6.92
C ASP A 233 15.57 -8.75 6.51
N PHE A 234 14.38 -8.60 5.92
CA PHE A 234 13.60 -9.67 5.34
C PHE A 234 14.37 -10.51 4.30
N MET A 235 15.27 -9.88 3.53
CA MET A 235 16.04 -10.51 2.43
C MET A 235 17.53 -10.73 2.76
N LYS A 236 17.99 -10.40 3.97
CA LYS A 236 19.40 -10.57 4.35
C LYS A 236 19.87 -12.02 4.16
N SER A 237 21.04 -12.17 3.54
CA SER A 237 21.71 -13.46 3.39
C SER A 237 22.22 -14.00 4.73
N ALA A 238 22.57 -15.30 4.79
CA ALA A 238 23.15 -15.90 6.00
C ALA A 238 24.38 -15.16 6.52
N ASN A 239 25.28 -14.71 5.62
CA ASN A 239 26.47 -13.96 6.01
C ASN A 239 26.12 -12.55 6.51
N ALA A 240 25.18 -11.85 5.85
CA ALA A 240 24.75 -10.52 6.27
C ALA A 240 24.07 -10.56 7.65
N ARG A 241 23.25 -11.60 7.92
CA ARG A 241 22.63 -11.83 9.24
C ARG A 241 23.67 -12.05 10.33
N LYS A 242 24.70 -12.87 10.07
CA LYS A 242 25.79 -13.10 11.03
C LYS A 242 26.53 -11.80 11.40
N GLN A 243 26.79 -10.95 10.42
CA GLN A 243 27.44 -9.65 10.66
C GLN A 243 26.54 -8.70 11.47
N ALA A 244 25.24 -8.64 11.15
CA ALA A 244 24.28 -7.84 11.91
C ALA A 244 24.17 -8.32 13.37
N ALA A 245 24.03 -9.63 13.56
CA ALA A 245 23.99 -10.28 14.88
C ALA A 245 25.24 -9.96 15.73
N GLN A 246 26.43 -9.99 15.12
CA GLN A 246 27.69 -9.63 15.81
C GLN A 246 27.72 -8.15 16.22
N LYS A 247 27.23 -7.25 15.36
CA LYS A 247 27.18 -5.80 15.65
C LYS A 247 26.23 -5.49 16.79
N GLU A 248 25.12 -6.22 16.89
CA GLU A 248 24.08 -6.05 17.91
C GLU A 248 24.34 -6.89 19.16
N GLY A 249 25.46 -7.61 19.23
CA GLY A 249 25.88 -8.38 20.40
C GLY A 249 25.00 -9.60 20.70
N GLY A 250 24.27 -10.12 19.71
CA GLY A 250 23.21 -11.09 19.95
C GLY A 250 22.87 -11.97 18.76
N ARG A 251 21.65 -12.50 18.75
CA ARG A 251 21.08 -13.28 17.64
C ARG A 251 20.31 -12.34 16.73
N PHE A 252 20.30 -12.64 15.44
CA PHE A 252 19.41 -11.96 14.49
C PHE A 252 17.97 -12.46 14.71
N THR A 253 17.09 -11.59 15.20
CA THR A 253 15.71 -11.92 15.63
C THR A 253 14.62 -11.38 14.71
N VAL A 254 14.98 -10.58 13.70
CA VAL A 254 14.02 -9.99 12.75
C VAL A 254 13.45 -11.07 11.82
N LEU A 255 12.19 -10.91 11.40
CA LEU A 255 11.56 -11.78 10.40
C LEU A 255 12.39 -11.80 9.11
N ASN A 256 12.90 -12.97 8.75
CA ASN A 256 13.68 -13.19 7.54
C ASN A 256 13.15 -14.37 6.74
N ARG A 257 12.90 -14.12 5.46
CA ARG A 257 12.41 -15.11 4.49
C ARG A 257 13.22 -16.40 4.51
N HIS A 258 14.54 -16.29 4.44
CA HIS A 258 15.42 -17.44 4.30
C HIS A 258 15.37 -18.31 5.56
N GLN A 259 15.38 -17.69 6.74
CA GLN A 259 15.30 -18.41 8.00
C GLN A 259 13.98 -19.18 8.15
N VAL A 260 12.86 -18.55 7.81
CA VAL A 260 11.54 -19.20 7.87
C VAL A 260 11.44 -20.32 6.83
N MET A 261 11.72 -20.02 5.56
CA MET A 261 11.49 -20.95 4.45
C MET A 261 12.44 -22.16 4.43
N HIS A 262 13.62 -22.06 5.07
CA HIS A 262 14.54 -23.18 5.24
C HIS A 262 14.50 -23.81 6.64
N GLY A 263 13.64 -23.34 7.54
CA GLY A 263 13.52 -23.86 8.89
C GLY A 263 14.77 -23.66 9.75
N GLU A 264 15.57 -22.60 9.50
CA GLU A 264 16.71 -22.26 10.35
C GLU A 264 16.28 -21.76 11.74
N VAL A 265 15.02 -21.31 11.85
CA VAL A 265 14.40 -20.84 13.09
C VAL A 265 13.01 -21.46 13.24
N SER A 266 12.61 -21.72 14.48
CA SER A 266 11.34 -22.37 14.83
C SER A 266 10.45 -21.49 15.72
N ASP A 267 10.94 -20.35 16.17
CA ASP A 267 10.30 -19.40 17.08
C ASP A 267 9.76 -18.15 16.37
N TYR A 268 9.58 -18.21 15.05
CA TYR A 268 9.08 -17.09 14.25
C TYR A 268 7.57 -16.82 14.40
N GLY A 269 6.81 -17.73 15.02
CA GLY A 269 5.35 -17.72 15.13
C GLY A 269 4.79 -16.66 16.08
N THR A 270 4.91 -15.39 15.72
CA THR A 270 4.30 -14.27 16.46
C THR A 270 3.25 -13.57 15.61
N GLU A 271 2.29 -12.91 16.26
CA GLU A 271 1.26 -12.14 15.57
C GLU A 271 1.89 -11.06 14.68
N ILE A 272 2.85 -10.31 15.23
CA ILE A 272 3.59 -9.26 14.52
C ILE A 272 4.25 -9.82 13.26
N ASN A 273 4.94 -10.96 13.34
CA ASN A 273 5.58 -11.56 12.17
C ASN A 273 4.56 -12.04 11.14
N SER A 274 3.42 -12.56 11.59
CA SER A 274 2.32 -12.99 10.72
C SER A 274 1.70 -11.81 9.97
N LEU A 275 1.46 -10.69 10.66
CA LEU A 275 0.96 -9.46 10.06
C LEU A 275 2.00 -8.79 9.15
N LYS A 276 3.31 -8.80 9.49
CA LYS A 276 4.38 -8.34 8.59
C LYS A 276 4.38 -9.12 7.28
N ALA A 277 4.32 -10.46 7.34
CA ALA A 277 4.22 -11.30 6.16
C ALA A 277 2.94 -11.06 5.36
N PHE A 278 1.80 -10.90 6.04
CA PHE A 278 0.52 -10.57 5.42
C PHE A 278 0.54 -9.18 4.76
N SER A 279 1.22 -8.21 5.36
CA SER A 279 1.36 -6.84 4.83
C SER A 279 2.10 -6.83 3.49
N LEU A 280 3.17 -7.63 3.37
CA LEU A 280 3.89 -7.82 2.10
C LEU A 280 2.99 -8.43 1.03
N LEU A 281 2.27 -9.51 1.38
CA LEU A 281 1.32 -10.15 0.48
C LEU A 281 0.23 -9.17 0.02
N THR A 282 -0.31 -8.39 0.94
CA THR A 282 -1.33 -7.36 0.67
C THR A 282 -0.77 -6.28 -0.25
N PHE A 283 0.42 -5.76 0.02
CA PHE A 283 1.06 -4.75 -0.81
C PHE A 283 1.26 -5.22 -2.26
N ILE A 284 1.74 -6.45 -2.43
CA ILE A 284 1.95 -7.06 -3.74
C ILE A 284 0.62 -7.39 -4.42
N GLY A 285 -0.36 -7.93 -3.69
CA GLY A 285 -1.60 -8.42 -4.28
C GLY A 285 -2.66 -7.34 -4.51
N THR A 286 -2.63 -6.23 -3.79
CA THR A 286 -3.66 -5.19 -3.87
C THR A 286 -3.14 -3.88 -4.44
N HIS A 287 -2.06 -3.33 -3.86
CA HIS A 287 -1.51 -2.02 -4.20
C HIS A 287 -0.71 -2.03 -5.50
N LEU A 288 0.22 -2.96 -5.68
CA LEU A 288 1.04 -3.01 -6.90
C LEU A 288 0.20 -3.11 -8.20
N PRO A 289 -0.85 -3.97 -8.29
CA PRO A 289 -1.73 -4.01 -9.45
C PRO A 289 -2.42 -2.69 -9.76
N GLU A 290 -2.81 -1.92 -8.74
CA GLU A 290 -3.46 -0.62 -8.94
C GLU A 290 -2.49 0.40 -9.56
N ILE A 291 -1.22 0.38 -9.13
CA ILE A 291 -0.18 1.22 -9.73
C ILE A 291 0.07 0.83 -11.19
N LEU A 292 0.19 -0.45 -11.49
CA LEU A 292 0.43 -0.93 -12.87
C LEU A 292 -0.77 -0.70 -13.81
N GLN A 293 -2.00 -0.80 -13.31
CA GLN A 293 -3.20 -0.49 -14.11
C GLN A 293 -3.28 1.00 -14.49
N ARG A 294 -2.79 1.90 -13.62
CA ARG A 294 -2.73 3.34 -13.91
C ARG A 294 -1.79 3.63 -15.07
N GLU A 295 -0.60 3.05 -15.08
CA GLU A 295 0.38 3.25 -16.15
C GLU A 295 -0.17 2.81 -17.52
N ARG A 296 -0.78 1.62 -17.57
CA ARG A 296 -1.41 1.10 -18.81
C ARG A 296 -2.52 2.02 -19.31
N SER A 297 -3.30 2.61 -18.40
CA SER A 297 -4.39 3.54 -18.74
C SER A 297 -3.88 4.88 -19.26
N THR A 298 -2.75 5.38 -18.74
CA THR A 298 -2.11 6.62 -19.19
C THR A 298 -1.51 6.45 -20.59
N CYS A 299 -0.80 5.35 -20.85
CA CYS A 299 -0.19 5.06 -22.15
C CYS A 299 -1.23 4.99 -23.29
N VAL A 300 -2.37 4.32 -23.07
CA VAL A 300 -3.46 4.22 -24.06
C VAL A 300 -4.04 5.59 -24.42
N LYS A 301 -4.18 6.50 -23.45
CA LYS A 301 -4.69 7.86 -23.69
C LYS A 301 -3.72 8.71 -24.51
N THR A 302 -2.42 8.61 -24.26
CA THR A 302 -1.38 9.34 -25.01
C THR A 302 -1.29 8.89 -26.47
N LEU A 303 -1.45 7.59 -26.73
CA LEU A 303 -1.48 7.03 -28.09
C LEU A 303 -2.75 7.45 -28.87
N ALA A 304 -3.90 7.51 -28.20
CA ALA A 304 -5.16 7.95 -28.81
C ALA A 304 -5.15 9.46 -29.18
N GLN A 305 -4.42 10.28 -28.44
CA GLN A 305 -4.29 11.72 -28.72
C GLN A 305 -3.31 12.04 -29.84
N THR A 306 -2.31 11.17 -30.08
CA THR A 306 -1.30 11.35 -31.14
C THR A 306 -1.69 10.71 -32.48
N GLY A 307 -2.65 9.78 -32.49
CA GLY A 307 -3.19 9.14 -33.70
C GLY A 307 -4.36 9.88 -34.38
N GLY A 308 -4.78 11.04 -33.88
CA GLY A 308 -5.94 11.80 -34.39
C GLY A 308 -5.62 12.92 -35.39
N THR A 309 -4.36 13.07 -35.81
CA THR A 309 -3.96 14.01 -36.86
C THR A 309 -3.31 13.24 -38.00
N GLY A 310 -4.16 12.64 -38.84
CA GLY A 310 -3.80 12.01 -40.11
C GLY A 310 -4.88 12.29 -41.13
#